data_AF-A0A414BI10-F1
#
_entry.id   AF-A0A414BI10-F1
#
_cell.length_a   1.000
_cell.length_b   1.000
_cell.length_c   1.000
_cell.angle_alpha   90.00
_cell.angle_beta   90.00
_cell.angle_gamma   90.00
#
_symmetry.space_group_name_H-M   'P 1'
#
loop_
_entity.id
_entity.type
_entity.pdbx_description
1 polymer ?
#
loop_
_entity_poly.entity_id
_entity_poly.type
_entity_poly.pdbx_seq_one_letter_code
_entity_poly.pdbx_strand_id
1 'polypeptide(L)'
;MSTVSVTPSKRKIIDLKDDTFKTLSIMAIQKGTNLKNYIEDILNGIAEDYEDAKLYAKLRKEQPEGLIRANKEEQEDFEKWLGV
;
A
#
# COMPACT_ATOMS: atom_id res chain seq x y z
N MET A 1 1.89 7.62 -29.90
CA MET A 1 3.12 7.61 -29.09
C MET A 1 2.69 7.77 -27.64
N SER A 2 2.63 6.68 -26.88
CA SER A 2 2.22 6.72 -25.47
C SER A 2 3.33 7.39 -24.66
N THR A 3 3.06 8.54 -24.07
CA THR A 3 4.01 9.26 -23.22
C THR A 3 4.14 8.52 -21.91
N VAL A 4 5.26 7.84 -21.70
CA VAL A 4 5.61 7.26 -20.39
C VAL A 4 5.78 8.42 -19.43
N SER A 5 4.81 8.63 -18.53
CA SER A 5 4.93 9.60 -17.44
C SER A 5 5.97 9.07 -16.46
N VAL A 6 7.19 9.58 -16.54
CA VAL A 6 8.22 9.28 -15.53
C VAL A 6 7.82 10.01 -14.26
N THR A 7 7.36 9.27 -13.25
CA THR A 7 7.12 9.81 -11.92
C THR A 7 8.45 10.33 -11.37
N PRO A 8 8.53 11.59 -10.91
CA PRO A 8 9.79 12.14 -10.40
C PRO A 8 10.21 11.37 -9.14
N SER A 9 11.34 10.68 -9.21
CA SER A 9 11.94 9.99 -8.06
C SER A 9 12.92 10.91 -7.33
N LYS A 10 13.00 10.79 -6.00
CA LYS A 10 13.98 11.49 -5.18
C LYS A 10 15.02 10.49 -4.69
N ARG A 11 16.31 10.83 -4.82
CA ARG A 11 17.42 9.98 -4.35
C ARG A 11 17.73 10.26 -2.88
N LYS A 12 17.89 9.20 -2.10
CA LYS A 12 18.45 9.25 -0.74
C LYS A 12 19.59 8.23 -0.64
N ILE A 13 20.70 8.64 -0.05
CA ILE A 13 21.80 7.74 0.34
C ILE A 13 21.57 7.37 1.81
N ILE A 14 21.65 6.08 2.12
CA ILE A 14 21.44 5.54 3.47
C ILE A 14 22.61 4.62 3.83
N ASP A 15 22.98 4.64 5.11
CA ASP A 15 23.92 3.68 5.68
C ASP A 15 23.15 2.55 6.34
N LEU A 16 23.54 1.31 6.05
CA LEU A 16 22.97 0.10 6.65
C LEU A 16 24.03 -0.59 7.48
N LYS A 17 23.63 -1.18 8.62
CA LYS A 17 24.50 -2.08 9.37
C LYS A 17 24.85 -3.29 8.50
N ASP A 18 26.06 -3.83 8.66
CA ASP A 18 26.56 -4.93 7.83
C ASP A 18 25.62 -6.15 7.86
N ASP A 19 25.17 -6.57 9.06
CA ASP A 19 24.23 -7.68 9.20
C ASP A 19 22.90 -7.40 8.51
N THR A 20 22.38 -6.17 8.63
CA THR A 20 21.15 -5.73 7.97
C THR A 20 21.29 -5.79 6.45
N PHE A 21 22.42 -5.33 5.91
CA PHE A 21 22.71 -5.37 4.48
C PHE A 21 22.71 -6.82 3.96
N LYS A 22 23.37 -7.74 4.67
CA LYS A 22 23.42 -9.17 4.30
C LYS A 22 22.04 -9.80 4.33
N THR A 23 21.28 -9.60 5.41
CA THR A 23 19.93 -10.16 5.54
C THR A 23 19.01 -9.66 4.45
N LEU A 24 18.98 -8.34 4.19
CA LEU A 24 18.15 -7.76 3.13
C LEU A 24 18.58 -8.25 1.74
N SER A 25 19.88 -8.47 1.51
CA SER A 25 20.39 -9.01 0.26
C SER A 25 19.88 -10.43 0.01
N ILE A 26 19.91 -11.29 1.05
CA ILE A 26 19.37 -12.66 0.96
C ILE A 26 17.87 -12.62 0.68
N MET A 27 17.12 -11.77 1.37
CA MET A 27 15.67 -11.62 1.15
C MET A 27 15.35 -11.12 -0.27
N ALA A 28 16.13 -10.19 -0.80
CA ALA A 28 15.97 -9.71 -2.18
C ALA A 28 16.18 -10.85 -3.19
N ILE A 29 17.23 -11.66 -3.01
CA ILE A 29 17.51 -12.83 -3.84
C ILE A 29 16.35 -13.85 -3.76
N GLN A 30 15.84 -14.13 -2.56
CA GLN A 30 14.71 -15.03 -2.36
C GLN A 30 13.44 -14.56 -3.07
N LYS A 31 13.21 -13.24 -3.14
CA LYS A 31 12.09 -12.62 -3.88
C LYS A 31 12.38 -12.49 -5.39
N GLY A 32 13.57 -12.88 -5.86
CA GLY A 32 13.96 -12.79 -7.27
C GLY A 32 14.20 -11.35 -7.75
N THR A 33 14.65 -10.47 -6.86
CA THR A 33 14.92 -9.06 -7.16
C THR A 33 16.30 -8.62 -6.66
N ASN A 34 16.71 -7.41 -7.02
CA ASN A 34 17.94 -6.81 -6.49
C ASN A 34 17.67 -6.05 -5.17
N LEU A 35 18.72 -5.85 -4.37
CA LEU A 35 18.61 -5.21 -3.06
C LEU A 35 17.99 -3.80 -3.13
N LYS A 36 18.33 -3.00 -4.14
CA LYS A 36 17.80 -1.64 -4.30
C LYS A 36 16.28 -1.68 -4.45
N ASN A 37 15.79 -2.44 -5.43
CA ASN A 37 14.36 -2.56 -5.70
C ASN A 37 13.63 -3.15 -4.48
N TYR A 38 14.23 -4.13 -3.80
CA TYR A 38 13.67 -4.69 -2.58
C TYR A 38 13.50 -3.65 -1.46
N ILE A 39 14.52 -2.83 -1.23
CA ILE A 39 14.46 -1.75 -0.23
C ILE A 39 13.41 -0.70 -0.63
N GLU A 40 13.37 -0.31 -1.90
CA GLU A 40 12.39 0.66 -2.40
C GLU A 40 10.96 0.13 -2.25
N ASP A 41 10.70 -1.13 -2.58
CA ASP A 41 9.39 -1.77 -2.37
C ASP A 41 8.96 -1.73 -0.90
N ILE A 42 9.87 -2.05 0.03
CA ILE A 42 9.57 -2.02 1.47
C ILE A 42 9.24 -0.60 1.92
N LEU A 43 10.04 0.38 1.51
CA LEU A 43 9.84 1.78 1.91
C LEU A 43 8.54 2.35 1.35
N ASN A 44 8.20 2.01 0.11
CA ASN A 44 6.93 2.39 -0.51
C ASN A 44 5.75 1.75 0.23
N GLY A 45 5.81 0.45 0.50
CA GLY A 45 4.74 -0.24 1.23
C GLY A 45 4.50 0.35 2.63
N ILE A 46 5.56 0.67 3.38
CA ILE A 46 5.44 1.34 4.68
C ILE A 46 4.78 2.72 4.56
N ALA A 47 5.10 3.48 3.50
CA ALA A 47 4.52 4.80 3.28
C ALA A 47 3.03 4.70 2.89
N GLU A 48 2.68 3.78 2.00
CA GLU A 48 1.30 3.49 1.58
C GLU A 48 0.44 3.05 2.78
N ASP A 49 0.91 2.08 3.57
CA ASP A 49 0.21 1.61 4.76
C ASP A 49 -0.07 2.74 5.77
N TYR A 50 0.88 3.67 5.91
CA TYR A 50 0.73 4.82 6.80
C TYR A 50 -0.31 5.83 6.30
N GLU A 51 -0.34 6.08 4.99
CA GLU A 51 -1.34 6.94 4.35
C GLU A 51 -2.73 6.33 4.44
N ASP A 52 -2.85 5.02 4.17
CA ASP A 52 -4.11 4.29 4.27
C ASP A 52 -4.64 4.26 5.70
N ALA A 53 -3.79 4.02 6.69
CA ALA A 53 -4.19 4.05 8.09
C ALA A 53 -4.70 5.44 8.51
N LYS A 54 -4.07 6.52 8.02
CA LYS A 54 -4.53 7.89 8.25
C LYS A 54 -5.87 8.17 7.58
N LEU A 55 -6.00 7.77 6.32
CA LEU A 55 -7.23 7.93 5.56
C LEU A 55 -8.38 7.21 6.26
N TYR A 56 -8.18 5.95 6.64
CA TYR A 56 -9.14 5.17 7.40
C TYR A 56 -9.50 5.85 8.73
N ALA A 57 -8.51 6.33 9.48
CA ALA A 57 -8.77 7.04 10.75
C ALA A 57 -9.57 8.34 10.57
N LYS A 58 -9.40 9.04 9.43
CA LYS A 58 -10.18 10.22 9.08
C LYS A 58 -11.61 9.86 8.69
N LEU A 59 -11.79 8.91 7.78
CA LEU A 59 -13.10 8.42 7.36
C LEU A 59 -13.90 7.90 8.56
N ARG A 60 -13.26 7.16 9.47
CA ARG A 60 -13.89 6.70 10.72
C ARG A 60 -14.47 7.84 11.58
N LYS A 61 -13.86 9.03 11.56
CA LYS A 61 -14.31 10.19 12.35
C LYS A 61 -15.38 10.99 11.62
N GLU A 62 -15.22 11.17 10.32
CA GLU A 62 -16.06 12.08 9.52
C GLU A 62 -17.27 11.36 8.89
N GLN A 63 -17.13 10.07 8.57
CA GLN A 63 -18.13 9.22 7.91
C GLN A 63 -18.23 7.86 8.62
N PRO A 64 -18.90 7.79 9.78
CA PRO A 64 -19.02 6.57 10.56
C PRO A 64 -19.97 5.54 9.93
N GLU A 65 -20.67 5.89 8.84
CA GLU A 65 -21.57 4.99 8.09
C GLU A 65 -20.88 3.69 7.67
N GLY A 66 -19.61 3.75 7.27
CA GLY A 66 -18.80 2.56 6.95
C GLY A 66 -18.47 1.65 8.13
N LEU A 67 -18.80 2.04 9.37
CA LEU A 67 -18.67 1.21 10.58
C LEU A 67 -19.99 0.51 10.95
N ILE A 68 -21.09 0.91 10.32
CA ILE A 68 -22.41 0.36 10.55
C ILE A 68 -22.65 -0.71 9.49
N ARG A 69 -23.15 -1.88 9.89
CA ARG A 69 -23.53 -2.90 8.91
C ARG A 69 -24.73 -2.40 8.11
N ALA A 70 -24.69 -2.61 6.79
CA ALA A 70 -25.83 -2.33 5.93
C ALA A 70 -27.09 -3.01 6.46
N ASN A 71 -28.20 -2.29 6.47
CA ASN A 71 -29.49 -2.82 6.86
C ASN A 71 -30.06 -3.74 5.76
N LYS A 72 -31.20 -4.40 6.03
CA LYS A 72 -31.76 -5.40 5.11
C LYS A 72 -32.16 -4.81 3.75
N GLU A 73 -32.67 -3.57 3.74
CA GLU A 73 -33.08 -2.87 2.52
C GLU A 73 -31.85 -2.46 1.68
N GLU A 74 -30.82 -1.93 2.32
CA GLU A 74 -29.54 -1.61 1.67
C GLU A 74 -28.86 -2.85 1.08
N GLN A 75 -28.98 -3.99 1.75
CA GLN A 75 -28.47 -5.27 1.23
C GLN A 75 -29.26 -5.74 0.00
N GLU A 76 -30.60 -5.72 0.06
CA GLU A 76 -31.47 -6.12 -1.04
C GLU A 76 -31.28 -5.24 -2.28
N ASP A 77 -31.14 -3.92 -2.09
CA ASP A 77 -30.85 -2.98 -3.18
C ASP A 77 -29.48 -3.21 -3.82
N PHE A 78 -28.48 -3.54 -3.00
CA PHE A 78 -27.13 -3.86 -3.48
C PHE A 78 -27.09 -5.19 -4.25
N GLU A 79 -27.77 -6.23 -3.76
CA GLU A 79 -27.91 -7.53 -4.44
C GLU A 79 -28.62 -7.37 -5.79
N LYS A 80 -29.71 -6.60 -5.81
CA LYS A 80 -30.44 -6.27 -7.04
C LYS A 80 -29.57 -5.49 -8.05
N TRP A 81 -28.74 -4.57 -7.58
CA TRP A 81 -27.77 -3.85 -8.43
C TRP A 81 -26.71 -4.80 -9.02
N LEU A 82 -26.24 -5.77 -8.24
CA LEU A 82 -25.32 -6.82 -8.69
C LEU A 82 -25.97 -7.87 -9.60
N GLY A 83 -27.30 -7.94 -9.61
CA GLY A 83 -28.07 -8.90 -10.41
C GLY A 83 -28.06 -10.33 -9.86
N VAL A 84 -27.89 -10.48 -8.54
CA VAL A 84 -27.97 -11.74 -7.79
C VAL A 84 -29.27 -11.86 -7.01
#